data_AF-M3GBZ5-F1
#
_entry.id   AF-M3GBZ5-F1
#
_cell.length_a   1.000
_cell.length_b   1.000
_cell.length_c   1.000
_cell.angle_alpha   90.00
_cell.angle_beta   90.00
_cell.angle_gamma   90.00
#
_symmetry.space_group_name_H-M   'P 1'
#
loop_
_entity.id
_entity.type
_entity.pdbx_description
1 polymer ?
#
loop_
_entity_poly.entity_id
_entity_poly.type
_entity_poly.pdbx_seq_one_letter_code
_entity_poly.pdbx_strand_id
1 'polypeptide(L)'
;MGAELHFFEPAIPYFEKALLLKPVDQQLLFETALAYANASKDRGWETTRRQIAIDLFTHLSIQDPRDSRFPFQLALIYFDSSMADSSWEGVSAGFHDQDKAFKILDDIIKKESRNVPARFAKANFLYRLGKVDDSKEEYLKVKKTIEDLNDAGLVRGGLEKNDSYQNVLQNLKKIEETYPRSE
;
A
#
# COMPACT_ATOMS: atom_id res chain seq x y z
N MET A 1 -3.97 32.73 -1.79
CA MET A 1 -3.15 32.17 -0.71
C MET A 1 -3.70 30.79 -0.37
N GLY A 2 -3.30 29.76 -1.11
CA GLY A 2 -3.57 28.37 -0.75
C GLY A 2 -2.34 27.85 -0.04
N ALA A 3 -2.41 27.65 1.28
CA ALA A 3 -1.34 26.96 1.97
C ALA A 3 -1.32 25.53 1.45
N GLU A 4 -0.29 25.16 0.68
CA GLU A 4 0.00 23.78 0.36
C GLU A 4 0.26 23.04 1.68
N LEU A 5 -0.70 22.24 2.15
CA LEU A 5 -0.47 21.41 3.32
C LEU A 5 0.39 20.21 2.91
N HIS A 6 1.70 20.38 3.03
CA HIS A 6 2.68 19.30 3.05
C HIS A 6 2.67 18.67 4.44
N PHE A 7 1.78 17.71 4.69
CA PHE A 7 1.51 17.22 6.04
C PHE A 7 2.69 16.45 6.65
N PHE A 8 3.47 15.77 5.81
CA PHE A 8 4.52 14.86 6.28
C PHE A 8 5.92 15.47 6.26
N GLU A 9 6.12 16.55 5.49
CA GLU A 9 7.40 17.25 5.39
C GLU A 9 7.97 17.69 6.76
N PRO A 10 7.16 18.28 7.68
CA PRO A 10 7.69 18.74 8.96
C PRO A 10 8.15 17.61 9.88
N ALA A 11 7.79 16.35 9.59
CA ALA A 11 8.15 15.20 10.42
C ALA A 11 9.60 14.73 10.17
N ILE A 12 10.14 14.94 8.96
CA ILE A 12 11.45 14.41 8.54
C ILE A 12 12.58 14.82 9.50
N PRO A 13 12.74 16.09 9.92
CA PRO A 13 13.82 16.48 10.81
C PRO A 13 13.78 15.79 12.19
N TYR A 14 12.60 15.37 12.65
CA TYR A 14 12.46 14.64 13.92
C TYR A 14 12.93 13.20 13.79
N PHE A 15 12.64 12.53 12.67
CA PHE A 15 13.15 11.19 12.39
C PHE A 15 14.67 11.21 12.16
N GLU A 16 15.19 12.18 11.41
CA GLU A 16 16.64 12.36 11.22
C GLU A 16 17.35 12.59 12.56
N LYS A 17 16.79 13.44 13.43
CA LYS A 17 17.31 13.65 14.77
C LYS A 17 17.23 12.38 15.63
N ALA A 18 16.15 11.60 15.53
CA ALA A 18 16.01 10.35 16.27
C ALA A 18 17.07 9.32 15.85
N LEU A 19 17.34 9.19 14.55
CA LEU A 19 18.40 8.32 14.02
C LEU A 19 19.80 8.67 14.54
N LEU A 20 20.04 9.96 14.86
CA LEU A 20 21.31 10.42 15.44
C LEU A 20 21.42 10.20 16.95
N LEU A 21 20.30 10.21 17.67
CA LEU A 21 20.28 10.27 19.14
C LEU A 21 19.86 8.97 19.82
N LYS A 22 19.29 8.02 19.09
CA LYS A 22 18.75 6.77 19.62
C LYS A 22 19.46 5.56 19.02
N PRO A 23 19.51 4.43 19.73
CA PRO A 23 19.83 3.16 19.10
C PRO A 23 18.89 2.94 17.91
N VAL A 24 19.47 2.67 16.75
CA VAL A 24 18.69 2.42 15.53
C VAL A 24 18.09 1.02 15.64
N ASP A 25 16.76 0.97 15.73
CA ASP A 25 16.00 -0.28 15.72
C ASP A 25 15.07 -0.38 14.49
N GLN A 26 14.52 -1.58 14.29
CA GLN A 26 13.66 -1.91 13.15
C GLN A 26 12.40 -1.02 13.10
N GLN A 27 11.85 -0.63 14.24
CA GLN A 27 10.64 0.20 14.30
C GLN A 27 10.95 1.65 13.91
N LEU A 28 12.05 2.22 14.43
CA LEU A 28 12.49 3.57 14.06
C LEU A 28 12.81 3.67 12.58
N LEU A 29 13.50 2.68 12.01
CA LEU A 29 13.77 2.62 10.57
C LEU A 29 12.48 2.50 9.76
N PHE A 30 11.53 1.67 10.20
CA PHE A 30 10.23 1.52 9.54
C PHE A 30 9.43 2.84 9.52
N GLU A 31 9.33 3.52 10.66
CA GLU A 31 8.61 4.80 10.76
C GLU A 31 9.32 5.90 9.96
N THR A 32 10.65 5.92 9.96
CA THR A 32 11.43 6.85 9.14
C THR A 32 11.18 6.61 7.64
N ALA A 33 11.18 5.36 7.20
CA ALA A 33 10.89 4.99 5.81
C ALA A 33 9.48 5.41 5.39
N LEU A 34 8.48 5.22 6.25
CA LEU A 34 7.12 5.71 6.03
C LEU A 34 7.07 7.24 5.93
N ALA A 35 7.78 7.95 6.80
CA ALA A 35 7.81 9.42 6.77
C ALA A 35 8.39 9.93 5.44
N TYR A 36 9.50 9.37 4.97
CA TYR A 36 10.08 9.70 3.67
C TYR A 36 9.15 9.34 2.50
N ALA A 37 8.49 8.19 2.53
CA ALA A 37 7.55 7.79 1.49
C ALA A 37 6.36 8.77 1.38
N ASN A 38 5.78 9.15 2.52
CA ASN A 38 4.65 10.07 2.54
C ASN A 38 5.07 11.52 2.17
N ALA A 39 6.20 12.00 2.68
CA ALA A 39 6.74 13.31 2.30
C ALA A 39 7.14 13.38 0.82
N SER A 40 7.59 12.26 0.24
CA SER A 40 7.80 12.13 -1.21
C SER A 40 6.47 12.22 -1.97
N LYS A 41 5.47 11.44 -1.55
CA LYS A 41 4.14 11.39 -2.16
C LYS A 41 3.43 12.76 -2.17
N ASP A 42 3.50 13.51 -1.07
CA ASP A 42 2.94 14.88 -0.97
C ASP A 42 3.48 15.84 -2.03
N ARG A 43 4.67 15.56 -2.58
CA ARG A 43 5.34 16.35 -3.63
C ARG A 43 5.38 15.62 -4.97
N GLY A 44 4.43 14.73 -5.24
CA GLY A 44 4.35 13.98 -6.49
C GLY A 44 5.51 13.01 -6.68
N TRP A 45 5.85 12.30 -5.60
CA TRP A 45 6.95 11.33 -5.59
C TRP A 45 8.33 11.95 -5.85
N GLU A 46 8.67 12.99 -5.09
CA GLU A 46 10.02 13.58 -5.11
C GLU A 46 11.09 12.48 -5.01
N THR A 47 12.00 12.47 -5.98
CA THR A 47 12.84 11.32 -6.30
C THR A 47 13.78 10.93 -5.16
N THR A 48 14.36 11.92 -4.47
CA THR A 48 15.34 11.69 -3.40
C THR A 48 14.68 11.00 -2.21
N ARG A 49 13.57 11.52 -1.73
CA ARG A 49 12.83 10.96 -0.59
C ARG A 49 12.21 9.62 -0.93
N ARG A 50 11.73 9.45 -2.16
CA ARG A 50 11.28 8.14 -2.65
C ARG A 50 12.39 7.11 -2.56
N GLN A 51 13.60 7.47 -3.03
CA GLN A 51 14.74 6.56 -3.02
C GLN A 51 15.15 6.21 -1.59
N ILE A 52 15.20 7.20 -0.68
CA ILE A 52 15.49 6.95 0.73
C ILE A 52 14.49 5.96 1.35
N ALA A 53 13.19 6.14 1.09
CA ALA A 53 12.18 5.22 1.58
C ALA A 53 12.35 3.80 1.02
N ILE A 54 12.64 3.68 -0.28
CA ILE A 54 12.90 2.39 -0.95
C ILE A 54 14.13 1.70 -0.34
N ASP A 55 15.22 2.42 -0.13
CA ASP A 55 16.46 1.86 0.41
C ASP A 55 16.24 1.35 1.84
N LEU A 56 15.54 2.12 2.67
CA LEU A 56 15.21 1.72 4.04
C LEU A 56 14.31 0.47 4.07
N PHE A 57 13.22 0.43 3.29
CA PHE A 57 12.36 -0.75 3.25
C PHE A 57 13.05 -1.97 2.64
N THR A 58 13.94 -1.77 1.66
CA THR A 58 14.75 -2.85 1.09
C THR A 58 15.70 -3.42 2.14
N HIS A 59 16.36 -2.55 2.91
CA HIS A 59 17.22 -2.96 4.00
C HIS A 59 16.46 -3.74 5.08
N LEU A 60 15.30 -3.23 5.51
CA LEU A 60 14.42 -3.90 6.47
C LEU A 60 13.96 -5.27 5.96
N SER A 61 13.61 -5.39 4.68
CA SER A 61 13.21 -6.65 4.05
C SER A 61 14.33 -7.69 4.02
N ILE A 62 15.59 -7.23 3.91
CA ILE A 62 16.78 -8.11 3.97
C ILE A 62 17.05 -8.54 5.43
N GLN A 63 16.91 -7.63 6.38
CA GLN A 63 17.17 -7.88 7.80
C GLN A 63 16.14 -8.84 8.44
N ASP A 64 14.86 -8.69 8.13
CA ASP A 64 13.80 -9.59 8.60
C ASP A 64 12.88 -10.03 7.44
N PRO A 65 13.27 -11.05 6.68
CA PRO A 65 12.52 -11.53 5.51
C PRO A 65 11.15 -12.14 5.83
N ARG A 66 10.81 -12.33 7.11
CA ARG A 66 9.54 -12.87 7.57
C ARG A 66 8.50 -11.78 7.80
N ASP A 67 8.93 -10.54 7.97
CA ASP A 67 8.03 -9.42 8.19
C ASP A 67 7.54 -8.87 6.85
N SER A 68 6.34 -9.30 6.44
CA SER A 68 5.74 -8.89 5.17
C SER A 68 5.43 -7.40 5.09
N ARG A 69 5.46 -6.66 6.20
CA ARG A 69 5.14 -5.22 6.23
C ARG A 69 6.11 -4.42 5.35
N PHE A 70 7.38 -4.80 5.30
CA PHE A 70 8.42 -4.08 4.54
C PHE A 70 8.26 -4.22 3.02
N PRO A 71 8.20 -5.44 2.46
CA PRO A 71 7.92 -5.59 1.04
C PRO A 71 6.53 -5.06 0.68
N PHE A 72 5.53 -5.14 1.58
CA PHE A 72 4.23 -4.54 1.33
C PHE A 72 4.31 -3.02 1.10
N GLN A 73 5.07 -2.28 1.92
CA GLN A 73 5.28 -0.84 1.71
C GLN A 73 6.03 -0.55 0.40
N LEU A 74 7.02 -1.37 0.02
CA LEU A 74 7.69 -1.25 -1.28
C LEU A 74 6.69 -1.39 -2.44
N ALA A 75 5.77 -2.36 -2.37
CA ALA A 75 4.75 -2.53 -3.39
C ALA A 75 3.85 -1.30 -3.55
N LEU A 76 3.43 -0.69 -2.42
CA LEU A 76 2.64 0.54 -2.45
C LEU A 76 3.42 1.70 -3.11
N ILE A 77 4.68 1.90 -2.72
CA ILE A 77 5.53 2.96 -3.28
C ILE A 77 5.71 2.76 -4.79
N TYR A 78 6.08 1.56 -5.23
CA TYR A 78 6.31 1.27 -6.64
C TYR A 78 5.05 1.47 -7.48
N PHE A 79 3.89 0.99 -7.00
CA PHE A 79 2.65 1.15 -7.74
C PHE A 79 2.22 2.62 -7.79
N ASP A 80 2.04 3.26 -6.64
CA ASP A 80 1.51 4.63 -6.59
C ASP A 80 2.43 5.60 -7.34
N SER A 81 3.75 5.49 -7.21
CA SER A 81 4.68 6.36 -7.94
C SER A 81 4.66 6.20 -9.46
N SER A 82 4.08 5.10 -9.94
CA SER A 82 3.96 4.81 -11.38
C SER A 82 2.58 5.17 -11.97
N MET A 83 1.67 5.71 -11.17
CA MET A 83 0.32 6.07 -11.62
C MET A 83 0.28 7.50 -12.15
N ALA A 84 -0.45 7.71 -13.25
CA ALA A 84 -0.55 9.01 -13.93
C ALA A 84 -1.25 10.09 -13.10
N ASP A 85 -2.13 9.69 -12.19
CA ASP A 85 -2.82 10.56 -11.23
C ASP A 85 -1.94 10.98 -10.04
N SER A 86 -0.70 10.49 -9.98
CA SER A 86 0.27 10.82 -8.93
C SER A 86 1.19 11.98 -9.31
N SER A 87 0.81 12.74 -10.34
CA SER A 87 1.51 13.96 -10.77
C SER A 87 1.30 15.10 -9.78
N TRP A 88 2.38 15.80 -9.43
CA TRP A 88 2.33 17.07 -8.70
C TRP A 88 2.61 18.22 -9.66
N GLU A 89 1.81 19.28 -9.60
CA GLU A 89 1.91 20.44 -10.51
C GLU A 89 1.91 20.07 -12.01
N GLY A 90 1.24 18.97 -12.39
CA GLY A 90 1.20 18.49 -13.78
C GLY A 90 2.48 17.79 -14.24
N VAL A 91 3.47 17.61 -13.36
CA VAL A 91 4.68 16.82 -13.62
C VAL A 91 4.47 15.40 -13.11
N SER A 92 4.39 14.46 -14.05
CA SER A 92 4.46 13.03 -13.72
C SER A 92 5.89 12.69 -13.31
N ALA A 93 6.05 11.95 -12.22
CA ALA A 93 7.35 11.45 -11.79
C ALA A 93 7.95 10.43 -12.78
N GLY A 94 7.13 9.89 -13.70
CA GLY A 94 7.59 9.07 -14.81
C GLY A 94 8.13 7.69 -14.41
N PHE A 95 7.75 7.17 -13.24
CA PHE A 95 8.13 5.82 -12.85
C PHE A 95 7.26 4.77 -13.55
N HIS A 96 7.86 3.60 -13.79
CA HIS A 96 7.26 2.48 -14.52
C HIS A 96 7.49 1.16 -13.77
N ASP A 97 7.20 1.17 -12.47
CA ASP A 97 7.49 0.07 -11.54
C ASP A 97 6.23 -0.76 -11.18
N GLN A 98 5.13 -0.67 -11.95
CA GLN A 98 3.89 -1.41 -11.65
C GLN A 98 4.13 -2.93 -11.57
N ASP A 99 4.92 -3.48 -12.50
CA ASP A 99 5.22 -4.92 -12.52
C ASP A 99 6.01 -5.36 -11.29
N LYS A 100 6.92 -4.51 -10.79
CA LYS A 100 7.64 -4.78 -9.53
C LYS A 100 6.67 -4.82 -8.36
N ALA A 101 5.73 -3.89 -8.31
CA ALA A 101 4.71 -3.86 -7.26
C ALA A 101 3.87 -5.15 -7.23
N PHE A 102 3.39 -5.60 -8.40
CA PHE A 102 2.64 -6.87 -8.50
C PHE A 102 3.47 -8.08 -8.08
N LYS A 103 4.72 -8.17 -8.56
CA LYS A 103 5.62 -9.26 -8.18
C LYS A 103 5.80 -9.36 -6.67
N ILE A 104 5.99 -8.22 -6.00
CA ILE A 104 6.15 -8.18 -4.54
C ILE A 104 4.88 -8.66 -3.83
N LEU A 105 3.70 -8.19 -4.26
CA LEU A 105 2.44 -8.65 -3.67
C LEU A 105 2.22 -10.14 -3.89
N ASP A 106 2.52 -10.66 -5.08
CA ASP A 106 2.42 -12.07 -5.39
C ASP A 106 3.36 -12.93 -4.54
N ASP A 107 4.60 -12.46 -4.31
CA ASP A 107 5.56 -13.13 -3.44
C ASP A 107 5.09 -13.15 -1.97
N ILE A 108 4.46 -12.07 -1.47
CA ILE A 108 3.84 -12.03 -0.14
C ILE A 108 2.70 -13.05 -0.07
N ILE A 109 1.76 -12.97 -1.02
CA ILE A 109 0.56 -13.83 -1.05
C ILE A 109 0.93 -15.32 -1.19
N LYS A 110 2.00 -15.63 -1.92
CA LYS A 110 2.51 -17.00 -2.06
C LYS A 110 2.99 -17.57 -0.74
N LYS A 111 3.65 -16.77 0.10
CA LYS A 111 4.13 -17.18 1.44
C LYS A 111 2.99 -17.18 2.46
N GLU A 112 2.09 -16.21 2.35
CA GLU A 112 1.01 -15.95 3.29
C GLU A 112 -0.32 -15.89 2.53
N SER A 113 -0.89 -17.06 2.23
CA SER A 113 -2.08 -17.18 1.38
C SER A 113 -3.31 -16.42 1.89
N ARG A 114 -3.39 -16.16 3.20
CA ARG A 114 -4.43 -15.41 3.89
C ARG A 114 -4.07 -13.95 4.20
N ASN A 115 -3.00 -13.41 3.62
CA ASN A 115 -2.61 -12.01 3.82
C ASN A 115 -3.64 -11.06 3.16
N VAL A 116 -4.62 -10.65 3.96
CA VAL A 116 -5.71 -9.74 3.55
C VAL A 116 -5.17 -8.40 3.01
N PRO A 117 -4.23 -7.71 3.68
CA PRO A 117 -3.67 -6.46 3.16
C PRO A 117 -3.08 -6.57 1.75
N ALA A 118 -2.25 -7.59 1.50
CA ALA A 118 -1.59 -7.77 0.21
C ALA A 118 -2.58 -8.08 -0.91
N ARG A 119 -3.56 -8.97 -0.67
CA ARG A 119 -4.62 -9.26 -1.65
C ARG A 119 -5.52 -8.06 -1.92
N PHE A 120 -5.86 -7.30 -0.88
CA PHE A 120 -6.67 -6.09 -1.03
C PHE A 120 -5.93 -5.01 -1.83
N ALA A 121 -4.63 -4.81 -1.59
CA ALA A 121 -3.80 -3.92 -2.39
C ALA A 121 -3.75 -4.38 -3.86
N LYS A 122 -3.57 -5.68 -4.11
CA LYS A 122 -3.58 -6.25 -5.47
C LYS A 122 -4.90 -5.96 -6.19
N ALA A 123 -6.03 -6.15 -5.51
CA ALA A 123 -7.36 -5.84 -6.06
C ALA A 123 -7.50 -4.35 -6.42
N ASN A 124 -7.02 -3.43 -5.56
CA ASN A 124 -7.00 -1.99 -5.86
C ASN A 124 -6.11 -1.66 -7.05
N PHE A 125 -4.92 -2.26 -7.13
CA PHE A 125 -3.99 -2.03 -8.23
C PHE A 125 -4.60 -2.43 -9.57
N LEU A 126 -5.21 -3.62 -9.62
CA LEU A 126 -5.93 -4.10 -10.81
C LEU A 126 -7.08 -3.16 -11.20
N TYR A 127 -7.87 -2.71 -10.22
CA TYR A 127 -8.97 -1.77 -10.46
C TYR A 127 -8.47 -0.46 -11.06
N ARG A 128 -7.41 0.13 -10.50
CA ARG A 128 -6.83 1.39 -10.97
C ARG A 128 -6.21 1.27 -12.36
N LEU A 129 -5.79 0.07 -12.77
CA LEU A 129 -5.32 -0.21 -14.13
C LEU A 129 -6.46 -0.57 -15.11
N GLY A 130 -7.73 -0.50 -14.68
CA GLY A 130 -8.88 -0.85 -15.51
C GLY A 130 -9.08 -2.35 -15.72
N LYS A 131 -8.32 -3.20 -15.02
CA LYS A 131 -8.48 -4.67 -15.02
C LYS A 131 -9.59 -5.06 -14.05
N VAL A 132 -10.82 -4.67 -14.39
CA VAL A 132 -11.98 -4.73 -13.48
C VAL A 132 -12.34 -6.16 -13.10
N ASP A 133 -12.32 -7.10 -14.04
CA ASP A 133 -12.66 -8.51 -13.77
C ASP A 133 -11.65 -9.16 -12.82
N ASP A 134 -10.35 -8.99 -13.09
CA ASP A 134 -9.27 -9.48 -12.21
C ASP A 134 -9.37 -8.87 -10.80
N SER A 135 -9.68 -7.56 -10.74
CA SER A 135 -9.88 -6.86 -9.47
C SER A 135 -11.06 -7.44 -8.68
N LYS A 136 -12.19 -7.69 -9.35
CA LYS A 136 -13.38 -8.31 -8.75
C LYS A 136 -13.04 -9.69 -8.19
N GLU A 137 -12.29 -10.50 -8.92
CA GLU A 137 -11.88 -11.83 -8.47
C GLU A 137 -11.03 -11.74 -7.19
N GLU A 138 -10.05 -10.85 -7.12
CA GLU A 138 -9.24 -10.68 -5.92
C GLU A 138 -10.05 -10.13 -4.74
N TYR A 139 -10.98 -9.19 -4.96
CA TYR A 139 -11.89 -8.74 -3.89
C TYR A 139 -12.76 -9.87 -3.33
N LEU A 140 -13.27 -10.75 -4.18
CA LEU A 140 -14.04 -11.92 -3.73
C LEU A 140 -13.19 -12.87 -2.88
N LYS A 141 -11.91 -13.07 -3.23
CA LYS A 141 -10.96 -13.85 -2.41
C LYS A 141 -10.71 -13.18 -1.05
N VAL A 142 -10.58 -11.86 -1.01
CA VAL A 142 -10.45 -11.11 0.26
C VAL A 142 -11.71 -11.27 1.11
N LYS A 143 -12.90 -11.04 0.52
CA LYS A 143 -14.19 -11.22 1.18
C LYS A 143 -14.27 -12.60 1.84
N LYS A 144 -14.05 -13.65 1.06
CA LYS A 144 -14.06 -15.05 1.50
C LYS A 144 -13.07 -15.29 2.66
N THR A 145 -11.85 -14.76 2.54
CA THR A 145 -10.83 -14.91 3.59
C THR A 145 -11.28 -14.28 4.90
N ILE A 146 -11.89 -13.09 4.87
CA ILE A 146 -12.36 -12.42 6.08
C ILE A 146 -13.57 -13.14 6.68
N GLU A 147 -14.48 -13.67 5.86
CA GLU A 147 -15.60 -14.51 6.29
C GLU A 147 -15.10 -15.77 7.01
N ASP A 148 -14.15 -16.50 6.41
CA ASP A 148 -13.58 -17.71 7.00
C ASP A 148 -12.85 -17.39 8.33
N LEU A 149 -12.19 -16.23 8.45
CA LEU A 149 -11.57 -15.78 9.70
C LEU A 149 -12.62 -15.40 10.77
N ASN A 150 -13.73 -14.79 10.35
CA ASN A 150 -14.83 -14.45 11.25
C ASN A 150 -15.51 -15.70 11.81
N ASP A 151 -15.75 -16.70 10.96
CA ASP A 151 -16.33 -17.99 11.35
C ASP A 151 -15.41 -18.74 12.32
N ALA A 152 -14.09 -18.57 12.19
CA ALA A 152 -13.10 -19.06 13.15
C ALA A 152 -13.00 -18.23 14.45
N GLY A 153 -13.80 -17.18 14.62
CA GLY A 153 -13.78 -16.30 15.79
C GLY A 153 -12.58 -15.35 15.85
N LEU A 154 -11.86 -15.15 14.74
CA LEU A 154 -10.63 -14.34 14.66
C LEU A 154 -10.89 -12.89 14.27
N VAL A 155 -12.12 -12.53 13.89
CA VAL A 155 -12.51 -11.16 13.56
C VAL A 155 -13.18 -10.48 14.76
N ARG A 156 -12.44 -9.58 15.41
CA ARG A 156 -12.95 -8.84 16.57
C ARG A 156 -14.11 -7.93 16.17
N GLY A 157 -15.24 -8.09 16.85
CA GLY A 157 -16.43 -7.26 16.64
C GLY A 157 -17.30 -7.68 15.45
N GLY A 158 -16.96 -8.78 14.77
CA GLY A 158 -17.70 -9.31 13.63
C GLY A 158 -17.44 -8.57 12.31
N LEU A 159 -18.03 -9.09 11.23
CA LEU A 159 -17.90 -8.54 9.87
C LEU A 159 -18.37 -7.09 9.75
N GLU A 160 -19.42 -6.70 10.49
CA GLU A 160 -20.00 -5.35 10.46
C GLU A 160 -19.01 -4.27 10.92
N LYS A 161 -18.12 -4.61 11.87
CA LYS A 161 -17.11 -3.70 12.42
C LYS A 161 -15.73 -3.85 11.77
N ASN A 162 -15.62 -4.70 10.76
CA ASN A 162 -14.36 -4.92 10.06
C ASN A 162 -14.25 -3.98 8.85
N ASP A 163 -13.43 -2.93 8.98
CA ASP A 163 -13.27 -1.90 7.94
C ASP A 163 -12.84 -2.49 6.60
N SER A 164 -11.92 -3.47 6.60
CA SER A 164 -11.48 -4.12 5.37
C SER A 164 -12.64 -4.83 4.68
N TYR A 165 -13.50 -5.53 5.42
CA TYR A 165 -14.69 -6.20 4.88
C TYR A 165 -15.68 -5.19 4.29
N GLN A 166 -15.97 -4.10 5.02
CA GLN A 166 -16.88 -3.06 4.54
C GLN A 166 -16.34 -2.39 3.27
N ASN A 167 -15.04 -2.12 3.20
CA ASN A 167 -14.40 -1.58 2.00
C ASN A 167 -14.48 -2.54 0.81
N VAL A 168 -14.30 -3.85 1.03
CA VAL A 168 -14.48 -4.87 -0.03
C VAL A 168 -15.91 -4.84 -0.56
N LEU A 169 -16.92 -4.81 0.31
CA LEU A 169 -18.33 -4.78 -0.12
C LEU A 169 -18.65 -3.51 -0.92
N GLN A 170 -18.16 -2.36 -0.48
CA GLN A 170 -18.34 -1.09 -1.20
C GLN A 170 -17.67 -1.12 -2.57
N ASN A 171 -16.44 -1.64 -2.66
CA ASN A 171 -15.72 -1.73 -3.93
C ASN A 171 -16.38 -2.71 -4.90
N LEU A 172 -16.85 -3.86 -4.42
CA LEU A 172 -17.60 -4.82 -5.24
C LEU A 172 -18.91 -4.22 -5.77
N LYS A 173 -19.67 -3.55 -4.90
CA LYS A 173 -20.89 -2.84 -5.30
C LYS A 173 -20.60 -1.78 -6.36
N LYS A 174 -19.56 -0.96 -6.17
CA LYS A 174 -19.15 0.05 -7.14
C LYS A 174 -18.79 -0.56 -8.50
N ILE A 175 -18.07 -1.69 -8.50
CA ILE A 175 -17.75 -2.43 -9.74
C ILE A 175 -19.04 -2.86 -10.45
N GLU A 176 -20.00 -3.42 -9.72
CA GLU A 176 -21.27 -3.92 -10.30
C GLU A 176 -22.15 -2.80 -10.85
N GLU A 177 -22.21 -1.66 -10.18
CA GLU A 177 -22.97 -0.48 -10.63
C GLU A 177 -22.33 0.19 -11.85
N THR A 178 -20.99 0.21 -11.91
CA THR A 178 -20.25 0.90 -12.99
C THR A 178 -20.09 0.02 -14.23
N TYR A 179 -19.95 -1.29 -14.04
CA TYR A 179 -19.72 -2.27 -15.10
C TYR A 179 -20.75 -3.40 -15.00
N PRO A 180 -22.04 -3.12 -15.27
CA PRO A 180 -23.05 -4.15 -15.33
C PRO A 180 -22.67 -5.17 -16.42
N ARG A 181 -22.84 -6.47 -16.13
CA ARG A 181 -22.61 -7.51 -17.12
C ARG A 181 -23.47 -7.21 -18.35
N SER A 182 -22.85 -7.13 -19.52
CA SER A 182 -23.57 -7.21 -20.78
C SER A 182 -24.24 -8.59 -20.83
N GLU A 183 -25.56 -8.61 -20.90
CA GLU A 183 -26.34 -9.85 -21.09
C GLU A 183 -25.98 -10.55 -22.41
#